data_AF-A0A9P8QAU4-F1
#
_entry.id   AF-A0A9P8QAU4-F1
#
_cell.length_a   1.000
_cell.length_b   1.000
_cell.length_c   1.000
_cell.angle_alpha   90.00
_cell.angle_beta   90.00
_cell.angle_gamma   90.00
#
_symmetry.space_group_name_H-M   'P 1'
#
loop_
_entity.id
_entity.type
_entity.pdbx_description
1 polymer ?
#
loop_
_entity_poly.entity_id
_entity_poly.type
_entity_poly.pdbx_seq_one_letter_code
_entity_poly.pdbx_strand_id
1 'polypeptide(L)'
;MSFIIRRQLSTLIPPKIASAQRLAQVVSFYKALPQGQAPVVKASTPLAKYKEAFFNGDNASGKPLLHLAAFILVFGYSLEYYFHLRHHKNGEHH
;
A
#
# COMPACT_ATOMS: atom_id res chain seq x y z
N MET A 1 -64.34 -2.92 -8.79
CA MET A 1 -63.48 -3.92 -8.11
C MET A 1 -62.42 -3.15 -7.33
N SER A 2 -62.47 -3.17 -5.99
CA SER A 2 -61.54 -2.44 -5.13
C SER A 2 -60.27 -3.26 -4.91
N PHE A 3 -59.14 -2.75 -5.40
CA PHE A 3 -57.82 -3.34 -5.13
C PHE A 3 -57.42 -2.98 -3.70
N ILE A 4 -57.41 -3.97 -2.81
CA ILE A 4 -56.93 -3.79 -1.44
C ILE A 4 -55.45 -4.17 -1.41
N ILE A 5 -54.58 -3.16 -1.40
CA ILE A 5 -53.13 -3.32 -1.22
C ILE A 5 -52.88 -3.64 0.26
N ARG A 6 -52.80 -4.92 0.62
CA ARG A 6 -52.33 -5.34 1.94
C ARG A 6 -50.90 -5.89 1.80
N ARG A 7 -49.99 -5.36 2.64
CA ARG A 7 -48.63 -5.86 2.93
C ARG A 7 -47.48 -5.34 2.03
N GLN A 8 -47.14 -4.06 2.20
CA GLN A 8 -45.82 -3.51 1.85
C GLN A 8 -45.03 -3.02 3.10
N LEU A 9 -45.58 -3.13 4.30
CA LEU A 9 -44.96 -2.61 5.54
C LEU A 9 -44.16 -3.64 6.35
N SER A 10 -43.94 -4.85 5.84
CA SER A 10 -43.17 -5.89 6.56
C SER A 10 -41.64 -5.65 6.57
N THR A 11 -41.15 -4.58 5.93
CA THR A 11 -39.72 -4.20 5.90
C THR A 11 -39.41 -2.93 6.69
N LEU A 12 -40.41 -2.29 7.31
CA LEU A 12 -40.25 -1.10 8.15
C LEU A 12 -39.96 -1.43 9.62
N ILE A 13 -39.67 -2.70 9.93
CA ILE A 13 -39.12 -3.09 11.23
C ILE A 13 -37.60 -3.08 11.04
N PRO A 14 -36.88 -2.04 11.50
CA PRO A 14 -35.45 -2.00 11.37
C PRO A 14 -34.86 -3.20 12.12
N PRO A 15 -34.03 -4.05 11.48
CA PRO A 15 -33.35 -5.11 12.20
C PRO A 15 -32.39 -4.43 13.19
N LYS A 16 -32.65 -4.65 14.49
CA LYS A 16 -31.83 -4.28 15.66
C LYS A 16 -31.97 -2.85 16.18
N ILE A 17 -33.00 -2.63 16.99
CA ILE A 17 -33.12 -1.50 17.92
C ILE A 17 -32.32 -1.77 19.23
N ALA A 18 -31.92 -3.02 19.49
CA ALA A 18 -30.97 -3.35 20.54
C ALA A 18 -29.54 -3.26 19.99
N SER A 19 -28.81 -2.20 20.34
CA SER A 19 -27.43 -1.99 19.94
C SER A 19 -26.52 -3.10 20.52
N ALA A 20 -26.09 -4.02 19.67
CA ALA A 20 -25.16 -5.10 20.03
C ALA A 20 -23.72 -4.60 20.32
N GLN A 21 -23.55 -3.33 20.69
CA GLN A 21 -22.27 -2.69 21.00
C GLN A 21 -21.56 -3.39 22.17
N ARG A 22 -22.31 -3.78 23.22
CA ARG A 22 -21.74 -4.52 24.36
C ARG A 22 -21.15 -5.88 23.94
N LEU A 23 -21.84 -6.62 23.08
CA LEU A 23 -21.34 -7.90 22.57
C LEU A 23 -20.12 -7.69 21.64
N ALA A 24 -20.15 -6.66 20.79
CA ALA A 24 -19.01 -6.31 19.94
C ALA A 24 -17.77 -5.90 20.75
N GLN A 25 -17.95 -5.17 21.86
CA GLN A 25 -16.88 -4.76 22.79
C GLN A 25 -16.27 -5.94 23.54
N VAL A 26 -17.08 -6.91 23.97
CA VAL A 26 -16.57 -8.13 24.60
C VAL A 26 -15.77 -8.96 23.60
N VAL A 27 -16.27 -9.13 22.36
CA VAL A 27 -15.53 -9.82 21.31
C VAL A 27 -14.24 -9.08 20.94
N SER A 28 -14.25 -7.74 20.88
CA SER A 28 -13.05 -6.96 20.61
C SER A 28 -12.05 -7.02 21.76
N PHE A 29 -12.52 -7.06 23.01
CA PHE A 29 -11.68 -7.25 24.20
C PHE A 29 -10.92 -8.58 24.13
N TYR A 30 -11.61 -9.69 23.82
CA TYR A 30 -10.94 -10.99 23.68
C TYR A 30 -10.02 -11.07 22.46
N LYS A 31 -10.30 -10.32 21.38
CA LYS A 31 -9.39 -10.18 20.23
C LYS A 31 -8.17 -9.32 20.54
N ALA A 32 -8.33 -8.32 21.41
CA ALA A 32 -7.29 -7.36 21.79
C ALA A 32 -6.43 -7.84 22.95
N LEU A 33 -6.75 -8.99 23.56
CA LEU A 33 -5.84 -9.67 24.47
C LEU A 33 -4.46 -9.76 23.80
N PRO A 34 -3.37 -9.41 24.49
CA PRO A 34 -2.04 -9.44 23.90
C PRO A 34 -1.69 -10.88 23.52
N GLN A 35 -1.98 -11.23 22.28
CA GLN A 35 -1.34 -12.36 21.63
C GLN A 35 0.13 -11.94 21.54
N GLY A 36 1.04 -12.80 22.01
CA GLY A 36 2.47 -12.48 22.04
C GLY A 36 2.96 -11.90 20.71
N GLN A 37 4.07 -11.16 20.73
CA GLN A 37 4.57 -10.39 19.59
C GLN A 37 4.38 -11.15 18.27
N ALA A 38 3.55 -10.60 17.38
CA ALA A 38 3.30 -11.19 16.08
C ALA A 38 4.65 -11.45 15.40
N PRO A 39 4.90 -12.66 14.85
CA PRO A 39 6.19 -12.98 14.27
C PRO A 39 6.57 -11.94 13.23
N VAL A 40 7.74 -11.34 13.41
CA VAL A 40 8.29 -10.36 12.46
C VAL A 40 8.38 -11.07 11.11
N VAL A 41 7.50 -10.69 10.19
CA VAL A 41 7.41 -11.30 8.86
C VAL A 41 8.63 -10.87 8.08
N LYS A 42 9.75 -11.58 8.28
CA LYS A 42 11.00 -11.31 7.56
C LYS A 42 10.71 -11.34 6.07
N ALA A 43 11.09 -10.27 5.38
CA ALA A 43 10.94 -10.20 3.94
C ALA A 43 11.70 -11.33 3.22
N SER A 44 10.96 -12.17 2.49
CA SER A 44 11.55 -13.24 1.68
C SER A 44 11.97 -12.74 0.29
N THR A 45 11.18 -11.85 -0.32
CA THR A 45 11.43 -11.35 -1.67
C THR A 45 12.43 -10.19 -1.68
N PRO A 46 13.24 -10.03 -2.75
CA PRO A 46 14.24 -8.96 -2.82
C PRO A 46 13.62 -7.56 -2.69
N LEU A 47 12.45 -7.34 -3.29
CA LEU A 47 11.70 -6.09 -3.13
C LEU A 47 11.23 -5.88 -1.69
N ALA A 48 10.77 -6.93 -1.02
CA ALA A 48 10.36 -6.82 0.38
C ALA A 48 11.57 -6.52 1.29
N LYS A 49 12.76 -7.08 1.00
CA LYS A 49 14.00 -6.79 1.73
C LYS A 49 14.41 -5.33 1.56
N TYR A 50 14.32 -4.80 0.34
CA TYR A 50 14.56 -3.36 0.10
C TYR A 50 13.53 -2.49 0.83
N LYS A 51 12.25 -2.89 0.84
CA LYS A 51 11.21 -2.18 1.59
C LYS A 51 11.51 -2.17 3.09
N GLU A 52 11.89 -3.31 3.67
CA GLU A 52 12.27 -3.38 5.08
C GLU A 52 13.50 -2.54 5.41
N ALA A 53 14.50 -2.51 4.51
CA ALA A 53 15.74 -1.79 4.74
C ALA A 53 15.60 -0.26 4.71
N PHE A 54 14.62 0.29 3.99
CA PHE A 54 14.54 1.74 3.76
C PHE A 54 13.19 2.40 4.04
N PHE A 55 12.10 1.64 4.16
CA PHE A 55 10.75 2.18 4.32
C PHE A 55 10.04 1.79 5.62
N ASN A 56 10.50 0.75 6.33
CA ASN A 56 9.85 0.27 7.54
C ASN A 56 10.64 0.62 8.81
N GLY A 57 9.92 0.92 9.89
CA GLY A 57 10.48 1.07 11.24
C GLY A 57 11.53 2.18 11.38
N ASP A 58 12.52 1.95 12.24
CA ASP A 58 13.60 2.90 12.56
C ASP A 58 14.53 3.21 11.36
N ASN A 59 14.46 2.41 10.29
CA ASN A 59 15.23 2.61 9.08
C ASN A 59 14.48 3.42 8.01
N ALA A 60 13.24 3.87 8.29
CA ALA A 60 12.47 4.72 7.40
C ALA A 60 13.24 6.02 7.13
N SER A 61 13.76 6.15 5.91
CA SER A 61 14.68 7.23 5.56
C SER A 61 14.42 7.72 4.14
N GLY A 62 14.86 8.95 3.83
CA GLY A 62 14.77 9.54 2.48
C GLY A 62 15.73 8.94 1.45
N LYS A 63 16.56 7.95 1.82
CA LYS A 63 17.53 7.28 0.95
C LYS A 63 16.94 6.72 -0.35
N PRO A 64 15.71 6.15 -0.39
CA PRO A 64 15.07 5.73 -1.64
C PRO A 64 14.89 6.85 -2.66
N LEU A 65 14.67 8.09 -2.21
CA LEU A 65 14.59 9.24 -3.11
C LEU A 65 15.94 9.53 -3.76
N LEU A 66 17.03 9.40 -3.00
CA LEU A 66 18.39 9.52 -3.55
C LEU A 66 18.71 8.38 -4.52
N HIS A 67 18.32 7.15 -4.21
CA HIS A 67 18.46 6.02 -5.14
C HIS A 67 17.71 6.28 -6.45
N LEU A 68 16.50 6.82 -6.37
CA LEU A 68 15.71 7.18 -7.55
C LEU A 68 16.38 8.30 -8.36
N ALA A 69 16.84 9.37 -7.71
CA ALA A 69 17.53 10.46 -8.37
C ALA A 69 18.81 9.98 -9.09
N ALA A 70 19.62 9.17 -8.39
CA ALA A 70 20.83 8.57 -8.97
C ALA A 70 20.49 7.67 -10.17
N PHE A 71 19.44 6.86 -10.07
CA PHE A 71 18.97 6.03 -11.18
C PHE A 71 18.59 6.88 -12.40
N ILE A 72 17.82 7.95 -12.21
CA ILE A 72 17.42 8.85 -13.29
C ILE A 72 18.63 9.49 -13.97
N LEU A 73 19.62 9.96 -13.20
CA LEU A 73 20.81 10.59 -13.75
C LEU A 73 21.64 9.62 -14.59
N VAL A 74 21.92 8.42 -14.05
CA VAL A 74 22.71 7.40 -14.76
C VAL A 74 21.96 6.91 -15.99
N PHE A 75 20.67 6.61 -15.85
CA PHE A 75 19.85 6.13 -16.94
C PHE A 75 19.70 7.20 -18.03
N GLY A 76 19.39 8.44 -17.66
CA GLY A 76 19.31 9.59 -18.57
C GLY A 76 20.61 9.81 -19.34
N TYR A 77 21.76 9.80 -18.65
CA TYR A 77 23.06 9.91 -19.31
C TYR A 77 23.34 8.74 -20.24
N SER A 78 22.96 7.50 -19.86
CA SER A 78 23.15 6.34 -20.73
C SER A 78 22.32 6.43 -22.02
N LEU A 79 21.08 6.96 -21.94
CA LEU A 79 20.25 7.20 -23.10
C LEU A 79 20.85 8.30 -23.98
N GLU A 80 21.24 9.43 -23.38
CA GLU A 80 21.85 10.55 -24.09
C GLU A 80 23.16 10.13 -24.79
N TYR A 81 23.97 9.30 -24.12
CA TYR A 81 25.15 8.71 -24.72
C TYR A 81 24.80 7.78 -25.89
N TYR A 82 23.79 6.93 -25.74
CA TYR A 82 23.40 5.98 -26.77
C TYR A 82 22.81 6.66 -28.02
N PHE A 83 21.96 7.67 -27.84
CA PHE A 83 21.27 8.34 -28.93
C PHE A 83 22.09 9.47 -29.55
N HIS A 84 22.68 10.34 -28.72
CA HIS A 84 23.38 11.54 -29.19
C HIS A 84 24.90 11.33 -29.22
N LEU A 85 25.56 11.12 -28.07
CA LEU A 85 27.04 11.22 -28.01
C LEU A 85 27.78 10.10 -28.76
N ARG A 86 27.22 8.89 -28.86
CA ARG A 86 27.85 7.77 -29.56
C ARG A 86 28.06 8.04 -31.06
N HIS A 87 27.20 8.88 -31.66
CA HIS A 87 27.26 9.21 -33.09
C HIS A 87 28.11 10.44 -33.39
N HIS A 88 28.49 11.23 -32.38
CA HIS A 88 29.32 12.43 -32.55
C HIS A 88 30.83 12.12 -32.71
N LYS A 89 31.28 10.86 -32.53
CA LYS A 89 32.70 10.48 -32.65
C LYS A 89 33.27 10.53 -34.08
N ASN A 90 32.42 10.68 -35.11
CA ASN A 90 32.84 10.78 -36.52
C ASN A 90 32.92 12.23 -37.04
N GLY A 91 32.58 13.23 -36.21
CA GLY A 91 32.75 14.65 -36.53
C GLY A 91 33.98 15.18 -35.83
N GLU A 92 34.91 15.74 -36.60
CA GLU A 92 36.23 16.22 -36.20
C GLU A 92 36.19 17.06 -34.90
N HIS A 93 36.98 16.64 -33.92
CA HIS A 93 37.36 17.50 -32.79
C HIS A 93 38.61 18.29 -33.22
N HIS A 94 38.43 19.57 -33.56
CA HIS A 94 39.49 20.59 -33.60
C HIS A 94 39.35 21.50 -32.38
#